data_AF-A0A8S2CSS8-F1
#
_entry.id   AF-A0A8S2CSS8-F1
#
_cell.length_a   1.000
_cell.length_b   1.000
_cell.length_c   1.000
_cell.angle_alpha   90.00
_cell.angle_beta   90.00
_cell.angle_gamma   90.00
#
_symmetry.space_group_name_H-M   'P 1'
#
loop_
_entity.id
_entity.type
_entity.pdbx_description
1 polymer ?
#
loop_
_entity_poly.entity_id
_entity_poly.type
_entity_poly.pdbx_seq_one_letter_code
_entity_poly.pdbx_strand_id
1 'polypeptide(L)'
;MTIGVPDRGRKTPIFRPSETLLTLWKHYNQDDLCSFFGLLESAIRVFNYLGRKNAERLIGISSMHIAPKLSTLPSKLIGISQVNIKTSVNRRSDHFNEQQGLFGQRQHPAPSSASHRNLLDANLSSEISLITLDTICLFTQYFNDSLHSSYNSSITKRLFDIYLLFLRTNQSELFLKHLFKAFKLLIIKIPAVLFEGDTSLCGQFCYELLRLCNSPLPNLRIEASTLLFTLMKTNYQFTNNKHFIRVHVQTVKSVSQLLEKQLQLNSTTQSHIDDSLRLINNYAKYEKNVQFQAEVSDLITRIHTVIMSMNQLSSYEDNDEMYIDLLYKIAQSYTSTSELRKTWLECMARKHQKQQNYAEVGHCYLHIAALVAEYLKRREIYDLGCDGFNKISLNMKLDESSMKNDVYLQDIHYTMKDLIHYLTKAGHYLHISERYEILGEIFNKLIVPIHEQNRDYQALAIVYGQLQDSYSKAVDVNKSGKRLLGSYYKVAFYGKNIFYEHDKAYVYKEPFVTQLPMIRERLEKLYSAYGKVKMILDSNKV
;
A
#
# COMPACT_ATOMS: atom_id res chain seq x y z
N MET A 1 54.94 35.78 -40.24
CA MET A 1 55.67 34.52 -39.98
C MET A 1 54.66 33.43 -39.67
N THR A 2 54.37 32.64 -40.69
CA THR A 2 53.71 31.34 -40.65
C THR A 2 54.59 30.36 -39.89
N ILE A 3 54.04 29.68 -38.88
CA ILE A 3 54.44 28.30 -38.55
C ILE A 3 53.15 27.51 -38.44
N GLY A 4 52.80 26.86 -39.55
CA GLY A 4 51.75 25.85 -39.59
C GLY A 4 52.27 24.55 -38.98
N VAL A 5 51.43 23.92 -38.17
CA VAL A 5 51.54 22.50 -37.84
C VAL A 5 50.33 21.83 -38.50
N PRO A 6 50.53 20.79 -39.32
CA PRO A 6 49.48 20.26 -40.17
C PRO A 6 48.47 19.43 -39.38
N ASP A 7 47.21 19.67 -39.74
CA ASP A 7 46.04 18.88 -39.43
C ASP A 7 46.26 17.42 -39.89
N ARG A 8 46.30 16.48 -38.94
CA ARG A 8 46.04 15.06 -39.20
C ARG A 8 44.83 14.67 -38.38
N GLY A 9 43.70 14.65 -39.08
CA GLY A 9 42.41 14.32 -38.54
C GLY A 9 42.39 12.96 -37.85
N ARG A 10 41.94 12.99 -36.61
CA ARG A 10 40.92 12.08 -36.09
C ARG A 10 40.02 12.90 -35.19
N LYS A 11 38.97 13.50 -35.77
CA LYS A 11 37.77 13.80 -35.00
C LYS A 11 37.21 12.45 -34.57
N THR A 12 37.64 11.96 -33.41
CA THR A 12 36.90 10.91 -32.72
C THR A 12 35.50 11.49 -32.52
N PRO A 13 34.44 10.89 -33.08
CA PRO A 13 33.10 11.32 -32.71
C PRO A 13 33.04 11.10 -31.20
N ILE A 14 32.73 12.16 -30.46
CA ILE A 14 32.34 12.03 -29.05
C ILE A 14 31.07 11.19 -29.12
N PHE A 15 31.21 9.88 -29.02
CA PHE A 15 30.12 8.92 -28.96
C PHE A 15 29.32 9.31 -27.72
N ARG A 16 28.19 10.00 -27.93
CA ARG A 16 27.22 10.25 -26.88
C ARG A 16 26.30 9.03 -26.85
N PRO A 17 26.38 8.15 -25.83
CA PRO A 17 25.52 6.97 -25.74
C PRO A 17 24.02 7.33 -25.81
N SER A 18 23.68 8.55 -25.38
CA SER A 18 22.34 9.12 -25.47
C SER A 18 21.83 9.25 -26.92
N GLU A 19 22.66 9.64 -27.89
CA GLU A 19 22.23 9.83 -29.29
C GLU A 19 22.02 8.49 -30.01
N THR A 20 22.75 7.44 -29.62
CA THR A 20 22.55 6.07 -30.12
C THR A 20 21.32 5.40 -29.50
N LEU A 21 21.08 5.62 -28.20
CA LEU A 21 19.85 5.15 -27.53
C LEU A 21 18.60 5.82 -28.12
N LEU A 22 18.68 7.11 -28.43
CA LEU A 22 17.56 7.85 -29.03
C LEU A 22 17.22 7.37 -30.44
N THR A 23 18.22 6.98 -31.23
CA THR A 23 17.99 6.39 -32.56
C THR A 23 17.43 4.98 -32.46
N LEU A 24 17.91 4.17 -31.51
CA LEU A 24 17.35 2.85 -31.21
C LEU A 24 15.88 2.92 -30.75
N TRP A 25 15.55 3.82 -29.82
CA TRP A 25 14.17 3.98 -29.33
C TRP A 25 13.17 4.43 -30.39
N LYS A 26 13.62 5.12 -31.44
CA LYS A 26 12.76 5.47 -32.60
C LYS A 26 12.45 4.28 -33.51
N HIS A 27 13.27 3.23 -33.48
CA HIS A 27 13.14 2.05 -34.33
C HIS A 27 12.48 0.85 -33.62
N TYR A 28 12.27 0.91 -32.30
CA TYR A 28 11.64 -0.17 -31.53
C TYR A 28 10.11 -0.13 -31.57
N ASN A 29 9.50 -1.32 -31.62
CA ASN A 29 8.07 -1.49 -31.40
C ASN A 29 7.71 -1.33 -29.91
N GLN A 30 6.43 -1.11 -29.58
CA GLN A 30 5.98 -0.93 -28.19
C GLN A 30 6.36 -2.13 -27.29
N ASP A 31 6.36 -3.35 -27.81
CA ASP A 31 6.71 -4.57 -27.06
C ASP A 31 8.22 -4.67 -26.76
N ASP A 32 9.06 -4.20 -27.68
CA ASP A 32 10.53 -4.15 -27.49
C ASP A 32 10.91 -3.09 -26.46
N LEU A 33 10.22 -1.93 -26.48
CA LEU A 33 10.35 -0.91 -25.44
C LEU A 33 9.90 -1.45 -24.07
N CYS A 34 8.79 -2.19 -24.00
CA CYS A 34 8.34 -2.83 -22.77
C CYS A 34 9.36 -3.85 -22.23
N SER A 35 9.98 -4.63 -23.13
CA SER A 35 11.03 -5.60 -22.79
C SER A 35 12.31 -4.92 -22.29
N PHE A 36 12.69 -3.79 -22.91
CA PHE A 36 13.80 -2.95 -22.45
C PHE A 36 13.55 -2.42 -21.03
N PHE A 37 12.36 -1.89 -20.75
CA PHE A 37 11.98 -1.48 -19.40
C PHE A 37 11.93 -2.66 -18.41
N GLY A 38 11.54 -3.86 -18.85
CA GLY A 38 11.63 -5.07 -18.04
C GLY A 38 13.05 -5.50 -17.69
N LEU A 39 14.02 -5.29 -18.60
CA LEU A 39 15.43 -5.51 -18.33
C LEU A 39 15.95 -4.51 -17.28
N LEU A 40 15.59 -3.23 -17.40
CA LEU A 40 15.94 -2.21 -16.40
C LEU A 40 15.34 -2.53 -15.02
N GLU A 41 14.08 -2.97 -14.97
CA GLU A 41 13.45 -3.40 -13.72
C GLU A 41 14.19 -4.60 -13.09
N SER A 42 14.58 -5.58 -13.91
CA SER A 42 15.31 -6.76 -13.46
C SER A 42 16.70 -6.40 -12.94
N ALA A 43 17.39 -5.47 -13.60
CA ALA A 43 18.68 -4.95 -13.13
C ALA A 43 18.56 -4.31 -11.75
N ILE A 44 17.54 -3.48 -11.52
CA ILE A 44 17.30 -2.86 -10.20
C ILE A 44 17.04 -3.93 -9.12
N ARG A 45 16.27 -4.98 -9.43
CA ARG A 45 15.96 -6.05 -8.46
C ARG A 45 17.18 -6.92 -8.13
N VAL A 46 18.00 -7.24 -9.12
CA VAL A 46 19.19 -8.11 -8.96
C VAL A 46 20.31 -7.39 -8.20
N PHE A 47 20.54 -6.10 -8.51
CA PHE A 47 21.61 -5.33 -7.90
C PHE A 47 21.19 -4.56 -6.65
N ASN A 48 19.99 -4.81 -6.12
CA ASN A 48 19.50 -4.14 -4.92
C ASN A 48 20.33 -4.51 -3.69
N TYR A 49 20.85 -3.50 -3.00
CA TYR A 49 21.61 -3.71 -1.78
C TYR A 49 20.70 -4.04 -0.59
N LEU A 50 20.65 -5.32 -0.19
CA LEU A 50 19.79 -5.84 0.89
C LEU A 50 20.28 -5.52 2.32
N GLY A 51 21.28 -4.65 2.46
CA GLY A 51 21.83 -4.21 3.74
C GLY A 51 22.98 -5.07 4.28
N ARG A 52 23.78 -4.48 5.17
CA ARG A 52 25.03 -5.03 5.72
C ARG A 52 24.87 -6.44 6.33
N LYS A 53 23.75 -6.69 7.02
CA LYS A 53 23.45 -7.98 7.69
C LYS A 53 23.08 -9.12 6.73
N ASN A 54 22.55 -8.82 5.54
CA ASN A 54 22.20 -9.83 4.54
C ASN A 54 23.37 -10.13 3.59
N ALA A 55 24.20 -9.12 3.30
CA ALA A 55 25.48 -9.33 2.61
C ALA A 55 26.38 -10.32 3.39
N GLU A 56 26.39 -10.24 4.73
CA GLU A 56 27.09 -11.17 5.61
C GLU A 56 26.48 -12.59 5.63
N ARG A 57 25.16 -12.75 5.43
CA ARG A 57 24.49 -14.07 5.37
C ARG A 57 24.74 -14.84 4.07
N LEU A 58 24.82 -14.15 2.93
CA LEU A 58 25.17 -14.77 1.64
C LEU A 58 26.59 -15.37 1.65
N ILE A 59 27.48 -14.81 2.48
CA ILE A 59 28.83 -15.35 2.70
C ILE A 59 28.78 -16.68 3.48
N GLY A 60 27.85 -16.84 4.43
CA GLY A 60 27.68 -18.08 5.19
C GLY A 60 27.20 -19.28 4.37
N ILE A 61 26.41 -19.03 3.32
CA ILE A 61 25.90 -20.10 2.43
C ILE A 61 26.98 -20.51 1.40
N SER A 62 27.80 -19.56 0.97
CA SER A 62 28.89 -19.79 0.02
C SER A 62 30.06 -20.60 0.62
N SER A 63 30.21 -20.61 1.96
CA SER A 63 31.30 -21.31 2.65
C SER A 63 30.95 -22.75 3.09
N MET A 64 29.69 -23.18 3.02
CA MET A 64 29.27 -24.52 3.45
C MET A 64 29.32 -25.61 2.37
N HIS A 65 29.55 -25.27 1.09
CA HIS A 65 29.38 -26.24 -0.01
C HIS A 65 30.65 -26.84 -0.64
N ILE A 66 31.85 -26.63 -0.08
CA ILE A 66 33.05 -27.35 -0.56
C ILE A 66 33.90 -27.83 0.61
N ALA A 67 33.60 -29.04 1.09
CA ALA A 67 34.55 -29.84 1.86
C ALA A 67 34.44 -31.31 1.42
N PRO A 68 35.33 -31.82 0.54
CA PRO A 68 35.51 -33.25 0.41
C PRO A 68 36.31 -33.76 1.62
N LYS A 69 35.71 -34.70 2.35
CA LYS A 69 36.37 -35.52 3.36
C LYS A 69 37.54 -36.26 2.71
N LEU A 70 38.74 -36.15 3.29
CA LEU A 70 39.77 -37.17 3.15
C LEU A 70 40.54 -37.31 4.47
N SER A 71 40.40 -38.50 5.02
CA SER A 71 41.06 -39.05 6.18
C SER A 71 42.51 -39.40 5.89
N THR A 72 43.46 -38.92 6.70
CA THR A 72 44.66 -39.69 7.07
C THR A 72 45.25 -39.17 8.38
N LEU A 73 45.83 -40.10 9.14
CA LEU A 73 46.22 -40.12 10.56
C LEU A 73 47.30 -39.08 11.01
N PRO A 74 47.49 -38.89 12.34
CA PRO A 74 48.33 -37.85 12.91
C PRO A 74 49.78 -38.30 13.15
N SER A 75 50.73 -37.36 13.14
CA SER A 75 52.08 -37.59 13.67
C SER A 75 52.53 -36.41 14.53
N LYS A 76 52.76 -36.70 15.81
CA LYS A 76 53.39 -35.83 16.81
C LYS A 76 54.84 -35.49 16.41
N LEU A 77 55.33 -34.30 16.77
CA LEU A 77 56.49 -34.10 17.66
C LEU A 77 56.88 -32.61 17.79
N ILE A 78 56.72 -32.10 19.02
CA ILE A 78 57.68 -31.33 19.86
C ILE A 78 58.45 -30.14 19.25
N GLY A 79 58.04 -28.95 19.70
CA GLY A 79 58.82 -27.90 20.38
C GLY A 79 60.30 -27.66 20.05
N ILE A 80 60.66 -26.39 19.82
CA ILE A 80 61.55 -25.59 20.69
C ILE A 80 61.70 -24.16 20.10
N SER A 81 61.37 -23.21 20.97
CA SER A 81 61.87 -21.85 21.22
C SER A 81 62.87 -21.12 20.31
N GLN A 82 62.68 -19.79 20.35
CA GLN A 82 63.67 -18.69 20.30
C GLN A 82 64.12 -18.20 18.90
N VAL A 83 63.70 -17.01 18.47
CA VAL A 83 64.13 -15.64 18.85
C VAL A 83 65.29 -15.15 17.96
N ASN A 84 65.01 -14.01 17.32
CA ASN A 84 65.88 -12.88 16.99
C ASN A 84 66.54 -12.69 15.60
N ILE A 85 66.29 -11.46 15.11
CA ILE A 85 67.20 -10.48 14.50
C ILE A 85 67.37 -10.46 12.96
N LYS A 86 66.74 -9.41 12.41
CA LYS A 86 67.18 -8.34 11.49
C LYS A 86 68.09 -8.63 10.27
N THR A 87 67.94 -7.70 9.32
CA THR A 87 68.86 -7.26 8.23
C THR A 87 68.60 -7.96 6.88
N SER A 88 67.91 -7.33 5.92
CA SER A 88 68.21 -6.16 5.08
C SER A 88 69.01 -6.51 3.82
N VAL A 89 68.62 -5.83 2.73
CA VAL A 89 69.36 -5.54 1.47
C VAL A 89 69.06 -6.45 0.26
N ASN A 90 68.10 -5.99 -0.54
CA ASN A 90 68.28 -5.48 -1.91
C ASN A 90 69.03 -6.37 -2.94
N ARG A 91 68.33 -6.78 -4.02
CA ARG A 91 68.61 -6.38 -5.43
C ARG A 91 67.80 -7.19 -6.46
N ARG A 92 67.05 -6.43 -7.28
CA ARG A 92 66.85 -6.53 -8.74
C ARG A 92 66.71 -7.92 -9.39
N SER A 93 65.59 -8.15 -10.08
CA SER A 93 65.51 -8.07 -11.56
C SER A 93 64.14 -8.53 -12.04
N ASP A 94 63.43 -7.63 -12.71
CA ASP A 94 62.24 -7.92 -13.50
C ASP A 94 62.66 -8.72 -14.74
N HIS A 95 62.09 -9.92 -14.89
CA HIS A 95 61.93 -10.55 -16.19
C HIS A 95 60.53 -11.14 -16.30
N PHE A 96 59.82 -10.66 -17.32
CA PHE A 96 58.56 -11.19 -17.84
C PHE A 96 58.62 -12.71 -18.02
N ASN A 97 57.61 -13.43 -17.52
CA ASN A 97 57.03 -14.51 -18.30
C ASN A 97 55.56 -14.72 -17.96
N GLU A 98 54.78 -14.86 -19.03
CA GLU A 98 53.35 -15.09 -19.08
C GLU A 98 53.02 -16.55 -18.75
N GLN A 99 51.79 -16.74 -18.25
CA GLN A 99 50.98 -17.97 -18.24
C GLN A 99 51.14 -19.01 -17.11
N GLN A 100 49.98 -19.20 -16.47
CA GLN A 100 49.43 -20.42 -15.87
C GLN A 100 49.92 -20.87 -14.48
N GLY A 101 48.98 -20.89 -13.53
CA GLY A 101 48.84 -22.05 -12.64
C GLY A 101 48.70 -21.78 -11.14
N LEU A 102 47.45 -21.85 -10.68
CA LEU A 102 46.99 -22.52 -9.45
C LEU A 102 47.40 -22.00 -8.04
N PHE A 103 46.35 -21.54 -7.35
CA PHE A 103 45.95 -21.90 -5.98
C PHE A 103 46.95 -21.79 -4.82
N GLY A 104 46.59 -20.95 -3.83
CA GLY A 104 46.81 -21.31 -2.42
C GLY A 104 47.38 -20.24 -1.49
N GLN A 105 46.73 -19.09 -1.34
CA GLN A 105 46.77 -18.38 -0.05
C GLN A 105 45.35 -18.17 0.46
N ARG A 106 44.95 -19.05 1.39
CA ARG A 106 43.81 -18.82 2.30
C ARG A 106 44.18 -17.64 3.20
N GLN A 107 43.91 -16.43 2.75
CA GLN A 107 43.73 -15.30 3.67
C GLN A 107 42.30 -15.39 4.17
N HIS A 108 42.13 -15.62 5.48
CA HIS A 108 40.90 -15.25 6.16
C HIS A 108 40.60 -13.78 5.78
N PRO A 109 39.41 -13.44 5.26
CA PRO A 109 39.11 -12.06 4.94
C PRO A 109 39.18 -11.26 6.23
N ALA A 110 40.21 -10.42 6.35
CA ALA A 110 40.30 -9.44 7.43
C ALA A 110 38.98 -8.67 7.49
N PRO A 111 38.48 -8.25 8.67
CA PRO A 111 37.22 -7.52 8.80
C PRO A 111 37.15 -6.26 7.91
N SER A 112 38.31 -5.73 7.48
CA SER A 112 38.44 -4.67 6.47
C SER A 112 37.99 -5.07 5.06
N SER A 113 38.24 -6.30 4.62
CA SER A 113 37.91 -6.79 3.26
C SER A 113 36.41 -7.03 3.06
N ALA A 114 35.71 -7.52 4.09
CA ALA A 114 34.25 -7.64 4.06
C ALA A 114 33.58 -6.26 4.07
N SER A 115 34.10 -5.31 4.86
CA SER A 115 33.62 -3.93 4.86
C SER A 115 33.87 -3.23 3.52
N HIS A 116 35.00 -3.52 2.86
CA HIS A 116 35.31 -2.97 1.54
C HIS A 116 34.40 -3.54 0.45
N ARG A 117 34.12 -4.85 0.48
CA ARG A 117 33.20 -5.48 -0.48
C ARG A 117 31.76 -5.00 -0.33
N ASN A 118 31.28 -4.84 0.90
CA ASN A 118 29.96 -4.25 1.16
C ASN A 118 29.84 -2.81 0.63
N LEU A 119 30.93 -2.03 0.70
CA LEU A 119 30.99 -0.69 0.14
C LEU A 119 30.96 -0.71 -1.39
N LEU A 120 31.69 -1.63 -2.02
CA LEU A 120 31.67 -1.82 -3.47
C LEU A 120 30.28 -2.23 -3.97
N ASP A 121 29.61 -3.16 -3.28
CA ASP A 121 28.25 -3.59 -3.63
C ASP A 121 27.23 -2.44 -3.47
N ALA A 122 27.37 -1.62 -2.42
CA ALA A 122 26.52 -0.44 -2.21
C ALA A 122 26.75 0.66 -3.26
N ASN A 123 28.01 0.87 -3.66
CA ASN A 123 28.36 1.82 -4.72
C ASN A 123 27.86 1.32 -6.08
N LEU A 124 28.04 0.02 -6.39
CA LEU A 124 27.55 -0.59 -7.61
C LEU A 124 26.01 -0.48 -7.73
N SER A 125 25.29 -0.78 -6.64
CA SER A 125 23.83 -0.59 -6.58
C SER A 125 23.43 0.86 -6.85
N SER A 126 24.18 1.82 -6.30
CA SER A 126 23.90 3.25 -6.49
C SER A 126 24.16 3.70 -7.93
N GLU A 127 25.29 3.30 -8.52
CA GLU A 127 25.65 3.63 -9.90
C GLU A 127 24.66 3.03 -10.92
N ILE A 128 24.28 1.76 -10.74
CA ILE A 128 23.29 1.11 -11.62
C ILE A 128 21.94 1.83 -11.52
N SER A 129 21.55 2.25 -10.32
CA SER A 129 20.31 3.00 -10.12
C SER A 129 20.37 4.38 -10.78
N LEU A 130 21.49 5.11 -10.66
CA LEU A 130 21.72 6.40 -11.32
C LEU A 130 21.69 6.28 -12.85
N ILE A 131 22.41 5.31 -13.43
CA ILE A 131 22.40 5.06 -14.87
C ILE A 131 20.99 4.75 -15.35
N THR A 132 20.27 3.90 -14.61
CA THR A 132 18.90 3.54 -14.96
C THR A 132 17.97 4.76 -14.89
N LEU A 133 18.10 5.58 -13.84
CA LEU A 133 17.32 6.82 -13.70
C LEU A 133 17.62 7.81 -14.83
N ASP A 134 18.89 7.98 -15.21
CA ASP A 134 19.29 8.86 -16.31
C ASP A 134 18.72 8.36 -17.65
N THR A 135 18.75 7.04 -17.90
CA THR A 135 18.15 6.48 -19.12
C THR A 135 16.64 6.73 -19.20
N ILE A 136 15.92 6.59 -18.08
CA ILE A 136 14.48 6.84 -18.02
C ILE A 136 14.18 8.34 -18.14
N CYS A 137 15.01 9.20 -17.55
CA CYS A 137 14.86 10.65 -17.68
C CYS A 137 15.09 11.11 -19.12
N LEU A 138 16.09 10.56 -19.81
CA LEU A 138 16.33 10.83 -21.23
C LEU A 138 15.14 10.38 -22.09
N PHE A 139 14.58 9.20 -21.82
CA PHE A 139 13.38 8.71 -22.51
C PHE A 139 12.19 9.65 -22.29
N THR A 140 11.92 10.02 -21.04
CA THR A 140 10.81 10.91 -20.65
C THR A 140 10.94 12.31 -21.28
N GLN A 141 12.17 12.84 -21.37
CA GLN A 141 12.41 14.13 -21.99
C GLN A 141 12.16 14.13 -23.50
N TYR A 142 12.45 13.02 -24.17
CA TYR A 142 12.40 12.93 -25.63
C TYR A 142 11.04 12.48 -26.18
N PHE A 143 10.33 11.59 -25.47
CA PHE A 143 9.02 11.08 -25.88
C PHE A 143 7.84 11.81 -25.25
N ASN A 144 8.07 12.99 -24.67
CA ASN A 144 7.06 13.75 -23.92
C ASN A 144 5.75 13.92 -24.70
N ASP A 145 5.82 14.36 -25.96
CA ASP A 145 4.63 14.62 -26.80
C ASP A 145 3.84 13.34 -27.11
N SER A 146 4.52 12.20 -27.29
CA SER A 146 3.86 10.91 -27.48
C SER A 146 3.19 10.41 -26.19
N LEU A 147 3.86 10.56 -25.05
CA LEU A 147 3.38 10.14 -23.73
C LEU A 147 2.18 10.97 -23.25
N HIS A 148 2.10 12.24 -23.66
CA HIS A 148 0.93 13.09 -23.44
C HIS A 148 -0.32 12.61 -24.17
N SER A 149 -0.17 12.11 -25.41
CA SER A 149 -1.29 11.65 -26.24
C SER A 149 -1.77 10.23 -25.89
N SER A 150 -0.89 9.39 -25.33
CA SER A 150 -1.16 7.99 -25.00
C SER A 150 -1.07 7.72 -23.50
N TYR A 151 -1.91 8.42 -22.72
CA TYR A 151 -1.96 8.33 -21.25
C TYR A 151 -2.13 6.89 -20.71
N ASN A 152 -2.80 6.02 -21.48
CA ASN A 152 -3.06 4.62 -21.15
C ASN A 152 -2.10 3.60 -21.81
N SER A 153 -1.00 4.03 -22.42
CA SER A 153 -0.04 3.09 -23.01
C SER A 153 0.56 2.18 -21.94
N SER A 154 0.77 0.90 -22.26
CA SER A 154 1.49 -0.05 -21.39
C SER A 154 2.87 0.48 -20.96
N ILE A 155 3.49 1.31 -21.80
CA ILE A 155 4.77 1.96 -21.58
C ILE A 155 4.71 3.00 -20.45
N THR A 156 3.69 3.87 -20.40
CA THR A 156 3.56 4.87 -19.31
C THR A 156 3.38 4.17 -17.96
N LYS A 157 2.53 3.14 -17.89
CA LYS A 157 2.33 2.35 -16.66
C LYS A 157 3.64 1.68 -16.22
N ARG A 158 4.37 1.05 -17.15
CA ARG A 158 5.65 0.38 -16.87
C ARG A 158 6.73 1.34 -16.38
N LEU A 159 6.80 2.54 -16.96
CA LEU A 159 7.74 3.58 -16.55
C LEU A 159 7.43 4.05 -15.11
N PHE A 160 6.16 4.28 -14.78
CA PHE A 160 5.75 4.60 -13.42
C PHE A 160 6.00 3.44 -12.43
N ASP A 161 5.85 2.19 -12.84
CA ASP A 161 6.17 1.03 -12.00
C ASP A 161 7.66 0.98 -11.62
N ILE A 162 8.56 1.32 -12.55
CA ILE A 162 10.01 1.39 -12.28
C ILE A 162 10.33 2.55 -11.33
N TYR A 163 9.71 3.71 -11.52
CA TYR A 163 9.80 4.83 -10.60
C TYR A 163 9.31 4.46 -9.19
N LEU A 164 8.17 3.77 -9.08
CA LEU A 164 7.65 3.26 -7.81
C LEU A 164 8.55 2.19 -7.20
N LEU A 165 9.18 1.34 -8.03
CA LEU A 165 10.16 0.36 -7.57
C LEU A 165 11.35 1.05 -6.90
N PHE A 166 11.88 2.13 -7.48
CA PHE A 166 12.96 2.92 -6.86
C PHE A 166 12.58 3.44 -5.49
N LEU A 167 11.34 3.92 -5.31
CA LEU A 167 10.84 4.37 -4.01
C LEU A 167 10.65 3.21 -3.02
N ARG A 168 10.30 2.01 -3.49
CA ARG A 168 10.11 0.79 -2.68
C ARG A 168 11.41 0.19 -2.16
N THR A 169 12.50 0.34 -2.91
CA THR A 169 13.83 -0.14 -2.53
C THR A 169 14.55 0.81 -1.59
N ASN A 170 15.35 0.29 -0.66
CA ASN A 170 16.21 1.09 0.21
C ASN A 170 17.43 1.59 -0.58
N GLN A 171 17.34 2.82 -1.10
CA GLN A 171 18.38 3.42 -1.93
C GLN A 171 19.30 4.37 -1.15
N SER A 172 20.43 4.75 -1.75
CA SER A 172 21.36 5.74 -1.16
C SER A 172 20.77 7.15 -1.15
N GLU A 173 21.16 7.97 -0.17
CA GLU A 173 20.68 9.36 -0.07
C GLU A 173 21.01 10.21 -1.31
N LEU A 174 22.17 9.95 -1.93
CA LEU A 174 22.58 10.60 -3.17
C LEU A 174 21.62 10.28 -4.31
N PHE A 175 21.30 9.01 -4.51
CA PHE A 175 20.33 8.58 -5.52
C PHE A 175 18.95 9.17 -5.26
N LEU A 176 18.48 9.15 -4.01
CA LEU A 176 17.15 9.67 -3.66
C LEU A 176 16.99 11.16 -4.01
N LYS A 177 18.02 12.00 -3.85
CA LYS A 177 17.98 13.41 -4.29
C LYS A 177 17.74 13.54 -5.80
N HIS A 178 18.45 12.75 -6.61
CA HIS A 178 18.26 12.74 -8.05
C HIS A 178 16.88 12.19 -8.44
N LEU A 179 16.42 11.15 -7.73
CA LEU A 179 15.11 10.55 -7.91
C LEU A 179 13.99 11.57 -7.61
N PHE A 180 14.04 12.31 -6.50
CA PHE A 180 13.05 13.34 -6.18
C PHE A 180 12.99 14.43 -7.24
N LYS A 181 14.15 14.87 -7.75
CA LYS A 181 14.22 15.86 -8.85
C LYS A 181 13.60 15.32 -10.14
N ALA A 182 13.88 14.05 -10.48
CA ALA A 182 13.30 13.37 -11.63
C ALA A 182 11.77 13.24 -11.49
N PHE A 183 11.28 12.84 -10.32
CA PHE A 183 9.84 12.79 -10.02
C PHE A 183 9.17 14.16 -10.13
N LYS A 184 9.80 15.22 -9.61
CA LYS A 184 9.25 16.57 -9.70
C LYS A 184 9.09 16.98 -11.17
N LEU A 185 10.06 16.67 -12.01
CA LEU A 185 9.99 16.89 -13.45
C LEU A 185 8.89 16.05 -14.12
N LEU A 186 8.79 14.78 -13.75
CA LEU A 186 7.80 13.84 -14.26
C LEU A 186 6.36 14.28 -13.96
N ILE A 187 6.09 14.69 -12.71
CA ILE A 187 4.76 15.15 -12.28
C ILE A 187 4.33 16.41 -13.05
N ILE A 188 5.26 17.35 -13.25
CA ILE A 188 4.99 18.59 -13.98
C ILE A 188 4.80 18.32 -15.48
N LYS A 189 5.62 17.41 -16.05
CA LYS A 189 5.57 17.11 -17.48
C LYS A 189 4.43 16.19 -17.86
N ILE A 190 4.07 15.18 -17.07
CA ILE A 190 3.05 14.19 -17.44
C ILE A 190 1.95 14.12 -16.36
N PRO A 191 1.18 15.21 -16.14
CA PRO A 191 0.13 15.23 -15.14
C PRO A 191 -1.04 14.30 -15.50
N ALA A 192 -1.33 14.12 -16.79
CA ALA A 192 -2.46 13.30 -17.28
C ALA A 192 -2.35 11.83 -16.83
N VAL A 193 -1.16 11.23 -16.81
CA VAL A 193 -0.99 9.83 -16.36
C VAL A 193 -1.29 9.65 -14.87
N LEU A 194 -1.05 10.69 -14.05
CA LEU A 194 -1.32 10.65 -12.62
C LEU A 194 -2.75 11.04 -12.26
N PHE A 195 -3.33 11.98 -13.01
CA PHE A 195 -4.59 12.66 -12.67
C PHE A 195 -5.77 12.30 -13.56
N GLU A 196 -5.56 11.57 -14.66
CA GLU A 196 -6.59 11.08 -15.56
C GLU A 196 -6.64 9.54 -15.53
N GLY A 197 -7.83 8.94 -15.51
CA GLY A 197 -8.01 7.48 -15.45
C GLY A 197 -7.77 6.86 -14.07
N ASP A 198 -7.22 5.64 -14.04
CA ASP A 198 -7.11 4.78 -12.83
C ASP A 198 -6.43 5.47 -11.63
N THR A 199 -7.12 5.55 -10.49
CA THR A 199 -6.60 6.16 -9.24
C THR A 199 -5.51 5.33 -8.54
N SER A 200 -5.28 4.10 -8.98
CA SER A 200 -4.36 3.14 -8.35
C SER A 200 -2.91 3.62 -8.32
N LEU A 201 -2.42 4.22 -9.41
CA LEU A 201 -1.04 4.73 -9.49
C LEU A 201 -0.82 5.92 -8.56
N CYS A 202 -1.76 6.87 -8.53
CA CYS A 202 -1.70 8.01 -7.62
C CYS A 202 -1.76 7.55 -6.16
N GLY A 203 -2.61 6.57 -5.84
CA GLY A 203 -2.68 5.97 -4.49
C GLY A 203 -1.39 5.31 -4.06
N GLN A 204 -0.79 4.47 -4.92
CA GLN A 204 0.51 3.85 -4.62
C GLN A 204 1.62 4.89 -4.45
N PHE A 205 1.64 5.92 -5.29
CA PHE A 205 2.62 6.99 -5.19
C PHE A 205 2.47 7.80 -3.89
N CYS A 206 1.25 8.22 -3.54
CA CYS A 206 0.95 8.89 -2.27
C CYS A 206 1.37 8.04 -1.07
N TYR A 207 1.13 6.72 -1.09
CA TYR A 207 1.56 5.80 -0.05
C TYR A 207 3.09 5.75 0.11
N GLU A 208 3.83 5.61 -0.99
CA GLU A 208 5.29 5.59 -0.94
C GLU A 208 5.86 6.93 -0.46
N LEU A 209 5.29 8.07 -0.89
CA LEU A 209 5.69 9.39 -0.41
C LEU A 209 5.45 9.56 1.10
N LEU A 210 4.28 9.14 1.59
CA LEU A 210 3.98 9.19 3.02
C LEU A 210 4.91 8.28 3.84
N ARG A 211 5.29 7.12 3.29
CA ARG A 211 6.31 6.28 3.93
C ARG A 211 7.65 6.98 4.07
N LEU A 212 8.03 7.80 3.09
CA LEU A 212 9.26 8.62 3.13
C LEU A 212 9.12 9.84 4.06
N CYS A 213 7.93 10.45 4.17
CA CYS A 213 7.61 11.45 5.19
C CYS A 213 7.73 10.87 6.61
N ASN A 214 7.52 9.56 6.78
CA ASN A 214 7.69 8.85 8.03
C ASN A 214 9.12 8.29 8.26
N SER A 215 10.10 8.72 7.47
CA SER A 215 11.48 8.25 7.64
C SER A 215 12.18 8.91 8.83
N PRO A 216 13.14 8.22 9.48
CA PRO A 216 13.93 8.82 10.56
C PRO A 216 14.87 9.94 10.06
N LEU A 217 15.15 10.00 8.75
CA LEU A 217 16.08 10.94 8.14
C LEU A 217 15.38 12.27 7.80
N PRO A 218 15.76 13.39 8.42
CA PRO A 218 15.07 14.67 8.21
C PRO A 218 15.20 15.21 6.77
N ASN A 219 16.36 15.03 6.13
CA ASN A 219 16.57 15.46 4.75
C ASN A 219 15.60 14.76 3.78
N LEU A 220 15.34 13.47 4.00
CA LEU A 220 14.39 12.70 3.21
C LEU A 220 12.96 13.19 3.43
N ARG A 221 12.60 13.49 4.69
CA ARG A 221 11.27 14.04 5.03
C ARG A 221 11.00 15.37 4.32
N ILE A 222 11.99 16.26 4.25
CA ILE A 222 11.85 17.56 3.58
C ILE A 222 11.60 17.39 2.08
N GLU A 223 12.40 16.55 1.41
CA GLU A 223 12.26 16.29 -0.03
C GLU A 223 10.94 15.59 -0.36
N ALA A 224 10.55 14.59 0.44
CA ALA A 224 9.28 13.90 0.28
C ALA A 224 8.07 14.84 0.50
N SER A 225 8.13 15.70 1.52
CA SER A 225 7.08 16.70 1.80
C SER A 225 6.97 17.74 0.68
N THR A 226 8.12 18.17 0.12
CA THR A 226 8.17 19.07 -1.03
C THR A 226 7.58 18.43 -2.28
N LEU A 227 7.86 17.14 -2.52
CA LEU A 227 7.31 16.41 -3.64
C LEU A 227 5.80 16.18 -3.49
N LEU A 228 5.33 15.82 -2.30
CA LEU A 228 3.91 15.69 -1.99
C LEU A 228 3.17 17.02 -2.17
N PHE A 229 3.74 18.14 -1.73
CA PHE A 229 3.19 19.48 -1.97
C PHE A 229 3.16 19.82 -3.47
N THR A 230 4.20 19.45 -4.23
CA THR A 230 4.22 19.65 -5.69
C THR A 230 3.14 18.82 -6.38
N LEU A 231 2.88 17.60 -5.91
CA LEU A 231 1.81 16.74 -6.40
C LEU A 231 0.42 17.37 -6.16
N MET A 232 0.19 17.94 -4.98
CA MET A 232 -1.05 18.67 -4.68
C MET A 232 -1.23 19.88 -5.58
N LYS A 233 -0.17 20.69 -5.76
CA LYS A 233 -0.20 21.89 -6.59
C LYS A 233 -0.46 21.59 -8.07
N THR A 234 0.20 20.56 -8.60
CA THR A 234 0.01 20.14 -9.99
C THR A 234 -1.37 19.53 -10.22
N ASN A 235 -1.92 18.78 -9.26
CA ASN A 235 -3.31 18.31 -9.34
C ASN A 235 -4.31 19.48 -9.33
N TYR A 236 -4.08 20.49 -8.48
CA TYR A 236 -4.90 21.70 -8.45
C TYR A 236 -4.85 22.47 -9.78
N GLN A 237 -3.66 22.59 -10.40
CA GLN A 237 -3.51 23.22 -11.71
C GLN A 237 -4.21 22.41 -12.81
N PHE A 238 -4.13 21.08 -12.76
CA PHE A 238 -4.76 20.18 -13.73
C PHE A 238 -6.30 20.27 -13.70
N THR A 239 -6.90 20.49 -12.53
CA THR A 239 -8.35 20.67 -12.38
C THR A 239 -8.83 22.11 -12.65
N ASN A 240 -8.02 22.91 -13.35
CA ASN A 240 -8.27 24.34 -13.62
C ASN A 240 -8.38 25.19 -12.34
N ASN A 241 -7.53 24.93 -11.34
CA ASN A 241 -7.47 25.63 -10.06
C ASN A 241 -8.78 25.57 -9.26
N LYS A 242 -9.49 24.44 -9.35
CA LYS A 242 -10.73 24.29 -8.60
C LYS A 242 -10.52 23.51 -7.31
N HIS A 243 -9.83 22.36 -7.36
CA HIS A 243 -9.68 21.46 -6.21
C HIS A 243 -8.61 20.39 -6.48
N PHE A 244 -7.93 19.86 -5.45
CA PHE A 244 -6.97 18.74 -5.59
C PHE A 244 -7.46 17.39 -5.03
N ILE A 245 -8.73 17.08 -5.25
CA ILE A 245 -9.44 15.99 -4.57
C ILE A 245 -8.79 14.62 -4.73
N ARG A 246 -8.30 14.29 -5.93
CA ARG A 246 -7.65 13.00 -6.19
C ARG A 246 -6.50 12.74 -5.23
N VAL A 247 -5.58 13.69 -5.13
CA VAL A 247 -4.41 13.58 -4.24
C VAL A 247 -4.86 13.65 -2.78
N HIS A 248 -5.84 14.50 -2.45
CA HIS A 248 -6.39 14.61 -1.10
C HIS A 248 -6.90 13.25 -0.59
N VAL A 249 -7.83 12.60 -1.31
CA VAL A 249 -8.44 11.33 -0.90
C VAL A 249 -7.40 10.22 -0.85
N GLN A 250 -6.54 10.12 -1.87
CA GLN A 250 -5.49 9.09 -1.91
C GLN A 250 -4.47 9.27 -0.78
N THR A 251 -4.15 10.51 -0.38
CA THR A 251 -3.25 10.78 0.75
C THR A 251 -3.89 10.33 2.07
N VAL A 252 -5.15 10.67 2.33
CA VAL A 252 -5.86 10.22 3.54
C VAL A 252 -5.94 8.69 3.61
N LYS A 253 -6.32 8.05 2.51
CA LYS A 253 -6.37 6.58 2.39
C LYS A 253 -5.00 5.93 2.65
N SER A 254 -3.95 6.52 2.10
CA SER A 254 -2.58 6.05 2.26
C SER A 254 -2.08 6.17 3.69
N VAL A 255 -2.45 7.23 4.41
CA VAL A 255 -2.17 7.36 5.86
C VAL A 255 -2.81 6.21 6.63
N SER A 256 -4.10 5.92 6.38
CA SER A 256 -4.79 4.80 7.04
C SER A 256 -4.08 3.46 6.80
N GLN A 257 -3.67 3.18 5.55
CA GLN A 257 -2.95 1.96 5.20
C GLN A 257 -1.56 1.86 5.83
N LEU A 258 -0.84 2.99 5.93
CA LEU A 258 0.47 3.04 6.54
C LEU A 258 0.38 2.72 8.04
N LEU A 259 -0.62 3.30 8.71
CA LEU A 259 -0.87 3.08 10.14
C LEU A 259 -1.36 1.65 10.43
N GLU A 260 -2.21 1.07 9.57
CA GLU A 260 -2.67 -0.33 9.72
C GLU A 260 -1.52 -1.34 9.56
N LYS A 261 -0.55 -1.07 8.66
CA LYS A 261 0.57 -1.98 8.39
C LYS A 261 1.70 -1.86 9.41
N GLN A 262 1.90 -0.68 9.97
CA GLN A 262 2.85 -0.42 11.04
C GLN A 262 2.11 -0.52 12.39
N LEU A 263 1.77 -1.76 12.79
CA LEU A 263 1.08 -2.14 14.04
C LEU A 263 1.77 -1.69 15.35
N GLN A 264 2.70 -0.74 15.30
CA GLN A 264 3.25 -0.05 16.46
C GLN A 264 3.46 1.41 16.10
N LEU A 265 2.44 2.22 16.38
CA LEU A 265 2.54 3.67 16.46
C LEU A 265 3.50 4.02 17.61
N ASN A 266 4.80 3.90 17.38
CA ASN A 266 5.79 4.51 18.26
C ASN A 266 5.54 6.02 18.23
N SER A 267 5.58 6.68 19.38
CA SER A 267 5.45 8.15 19.50
C SER A 267 6.36 8.93 18.56
N THR A 268 7.47 8.32 18.14
CA THR A 268 8.43 8.83 17.14
C THR A 268 7.86 8.87 15.71
N THR A 269 7.02 7.91 15.34
CA THR A 269 6.37 7.81 14.03
C THR A 269 5.39 8.97 13.84
N GLN A 270 4.61 9.27 14.88
CA GLN A 270 3.68 10.39 14.88
C GLN A 270 4.41 11.73 14.80
N SER A 271 5.54 11.89 15.50
CA SER A 271 6.30 13.14 15.42
C SER A 271 6.92 13.37 14.05
N HIS A 272 7.39 12.32 13.36
CA HIS A 272 7.93 12.45 12.00
C HIS A 272 6.87 12.87 10.97
N ILE A 273 5.65 12.33 11.08
CA ILE A 273 4.53 12.75 10.23
C ILE A 273 4.10 14.17 10.56
N ASP A 274 3.97 14.54 11.84
CA ASP A 274 3.61 15.91 12.26
C ASP A 274 4.65 16.95 11.77
N ASP A 275 5.95 16.66 11.89
CA ASP A 275 7.02 17.50 11.33
C ASP A 275 6.84 17.71 9.81
N SER A 276 6.55 16.64 9.09
CA SER A 276 6.35 16.68 7.64
C SER A 276 5.09 17.48 7.25
N LEU A 277 3.99 17.31 7.99
CA LEU A 277 2.76 18.07 7.77
C LEU A 277 2.92 19.56 8.11
N ARG A 278 3.70 19.90 9.14
CA ARG A 278 4.06 21.29 9.45
C ARG A 278 4.86 21.94 8.33
N LEU A 279 5.78 21.21 7.71
CA LEU A 279 6.51 21.70 6.53
C LEU A 279 5.57 21.99 5.36
N ILE A 280 4.64 21.08 5.08
CA ILE A 280 3.61 21.26 4.03
C ILE A 280 2.75 22.49 4.32
N ASN A 281 2.31 22.67 5.57
CA ASN A 281 1.53 23.84 5.98
C ASN A 281 2.32 25.14 5.78
N ASN A 282 3.62 25.14 6.09
CA ASN A 282 4.49 26.28 5.85
C ASN A 282 4.60 26.59 4.35
N TYR A 283 4.77 25.58 3.49
CA TYR A 283 4.75 25.78 2.03
C TYR A 283 3.42 26.34 1.53
N ALA A 284 2.30 25.87 2.07
CA ALA A 284 0.98 26.38 1.73
C ALA A 284 0.82 27.87 2.07
N LYS A 285 1.33 28.33 3.22
CA LYS A 285 1.28 29.75 3.62
C LYS A 285 1.97 30.70 2.63
N TYR A 286 2.98 30.22 1.89
CA TYR A 286 3.67 31.01 0.87
C TYR A 286 2.93 31.07 -0.47
N GLU A 287 1.90 30.24 -0.70
CA GLU A 287 1.08 30.30 -1.91
C GLU A 287 0.10 31.48 -1.88
N LYS A 288 -0.20 32.03 -3.07
CA LYS A 288 -1.14 33.16 -3.20
C LYS A 288 -2.61 32.72 -3.22
N ASN A 289 -2.88 31.47 -3.57
CA ASN A 289 -4.24 30.95 -3.74
C ASN A 289 -4.85 30.54 -2.39
N VAL A 290 -5.74 31.38 -1.85
CA VAL A 290 -6.40 31.14 -0.55
C VAL A 290 -7.24 29.85 -0.53
N GLN A 291 -7.89 29.52 -1.65
CA GLN A 291 -8.67 28.29 -1.76
C GLN A 291 -7.80 27.04 -1.65
N PHE A 292 -6.62 27.04 -2.31
CA PHE A 292 -5.65 25.96 -2.19
C PHE A 292 -5.12 25.82 -0.76
N GLN A 293 -4.85 26.93 -0.07
CA GLN A 293 -4.45 26.92 1.34
C GLN A 293 -5.50 26.28 2.24
N ALA A 294 -6.77 26.61 2.05
CA ALA A 294 -7.88 26.04 2.82
C ALA A 294 -8.00 24.53 2.60
N GLU A 295 -7.88 24.05 1.36
CA GLU A 295 -7.91 22.62 1.04
C GLU A 295 -6.71 21.85 1.61
N VAL A 296 -5.51 22.44 1.61
CA VAL A 296 -4.33 21.84 2.24
C VAL A 296 -4.50 21.78 3.76
N SER A 297 -5.06 22.83 4.37
CA SER A 297 -5.38 22.82 5.79
C SER A 297 -6.41 21.74 6.14
N ASP A 298 -7.49 21.60 5.35
CA ASP A 298 -8.51 20.56 5.54
C ASP A 298 -7.88 19.15 5.44
N LEU A 299 -7.00 18.93 4.45
CA LEU A 299 -6.27 17.68 4.34
C LEU A 299 -5.45 17.37 5.60
N ILE A 300 -4.68 18.34 6.11
CA ILE A 300 -3.86 18.16 7.32
C ILE A 300 -4.74 17.84 8.52
N THR A 301 -5.86 18.56 8.69
CA THR A 301 -6.82 18.30 9.76
C THR A 301 -7.38 16.89 9.67
N ARG A 302 -7.78 16.42 8.49
CA ARG A 302 -8.27 15.05 8.29
C ARG A 302 -7.20 14.01 8.58
N ILE A 303 -5.96 14.24 8.16
CA ILE A 303 -4.83 13.34 8.48
C ILE A 303 -4.64 13.25 9.99
N HIS A 304 -4.66 14.37 10.71
CA HIS A 304 -4.58 14.38 12.17
C HIS A 304 -5.75 13.63 12.81
N THR A 305 -6.99 13.82 12.32
CA THR A 305 -8.14 13.04 12.80
C THR A 305 -7.93 11.55 12.60
N VAL A 306 -7.47 11.10 11.42
CA VAL A 306 -7.15 9.69 11.17
C VAL A 306 -6.09 9.18 12.14
N ILE A 307 -4.99 9.91 12.33
CA ILE A 307 -3.91 9.52 13.26
C ILE A 307 -4.44 9.40 14.69
N MET A 308 -5.23 10.36 15.17
CA MET A 308 -5.81 10.31 16.51
C MET A 308 -6.77 9.13 16.67
N SER A 309 -7.62 8.88 15.68
CA SER A 309 -8.52 7.73 15.68
C SER A 309 -7.76 6.39 15.59
N MET A 310 -6.65 6.32 14.85
CA MET A 310 -5.80 5.13 14.79
C MET A 310 -5.05 4.88 16.10
N ASN A 311 -4.56 5.93 16.76
CA ASN A 311 -3.96 5.81 18.10
C ASN A 311 -4.98 5.24 19.09
N GLN A 312 -6.23 5.73 19.04
CA GLN A 312 -7.30 5.18 19.86
C GLN A 312 -7.57 3.71 19.50
N LEU A 313 -7.60 3.33 18.22
CA LEU A 313 -7.74 1.93 17.81
C LEU A 313 -6.59 1.05 18.35
N SER A 314 -5.35 1.54 18.30
CA SER A 314 -4.19 0.78 18.82
C SER A 314 -4.30 0.52 20.32
N SER A 315 -4.89 1.47 21.08
CA SER A 315 -5.13 1.29 22.51
C SER A 315 -6.20 0.25 22.85
N TYR A 316 -7.06 -0.07 21.87
CA TYR A 316 -8.12 -1.08 21.99
C TYR A 316 -7.82 -2.33 21.17
N GLU A 317 -6.57 -2.61 20.79
CA GLU A 317 -6.23 -3.84 20.06
C GLU A 317 -6.65 -5.11 20.80
N ASP A 318 -6.62 -5.08 22.14
CA ASP A 318 -7.06 -6.18 23.00
C ASP A 318 -8.58 -6.26 23.16
N ASN A 319 -9.32 -5.18 22.88
CA ASN A 319 -10.77 -5.13 22.93
C ASN A 319 -11.36 -5.02 21.51
N ASP A 320 -11.56 -6.19 20.92
CA ASP A 320 -12.14 -6.38 19.60
C ASP A 320 -13.46 -5.63 19.36
N GLU A 321 -14.30 -5.44 20.38
CA GLU A 321 -15.59 -4.78 20.26
C GLU A 321 -15.46 -3.27 20.18
N MET A 322 -14.68 -2.68 21.10
CA MET A 322 -14.38 -1.25 21.06
C MET A 322 -13.60 -0.87 19.80
N TYR A 323 -12.73 -1.77 19.32
CA TYR A 323 -12.04 -1.60 18.06
C TYR A 323 -13.01 -1.49 16.87
N ILE A 324 -13.99 -2.40 16.77
CA ILE A 324 -14.98 -2.40 15.68
C ILE A 324 -15.92 -1.19 15.78
N ASP A 325 -16.39 -0.84 16.98
CA ASP A 325 -17.24 0.32 17.20
C ASP A 325 -16.51 1.63 16.81
N LEU A 326 -15.23 1.75 17.17
CA LEU A 326 -14.43 2.89 16.76
C LEU A 326 -14.22 2.92 15.23
N LEU A 327 -13.95 1.77 14.59
CA LEU A 327 -13.92 1.68 13.11
C LEU A 327 -15.24 2.15 12.50
N TYR A 328 -16.38 1.79 13.10
CA TYR A 328 -17.70 2.23 12.64
C TYR A 328 -17.89 3.75 12.77
N LYS A 329 -17.53 4.32 13.92
CA LYS A 329 -17.58 5.78 14.16
C LYS A 329 -16.69 6.54 13.15
N ILE A 330 -15.48 6.03 12.88
CA ILE A 330 -14.58 6.60 11.88
C ILE A 330 -15.24 6.52 10.49
N ALA A 331 -15.75 5.35 10.11
CA ALA A 331 -16.43 5.17 8.84
C ALA A 331 -17.63 6.12 8.70
N GLN A 332 -18.38 6.38 9.78
CA GLN A 332 -19.55 7.26 9.77
C GLN A 332 -19.16 8.73 9.56
N SER A 333 -18.00 9.14 10.07
CA SER A 333 -17.44 10.49 9.84
C SER A 333 -17.12 10.75 8.36
N TYR A 334 -16.86 9.69 7.58
CA TYR A 334 -16.54 9.76 6.15
C TYR A 334 -17.72 9.46 5.22
N THR A 335 -18.96 9.45 5.72
CA THR A 335 -20.19 9.26 4.90
C THR A 335 -20.26 10.19 3.68
N SER A 336 -19.68 11.39 3.78
CA SER A 336 -19.61 12.34 2.66
C SER A 336 -18.59 11.99 1.57
N THR A 337 -17.61 11.13 1.84
CA THR A 337 -16.53 10.74 0.90
C THR A 337 -16.57 9.23 0.66
N SER A 338 -17.19 8.81 -0.44
CA SER A 338 -17.45 7.39 -0.72
C SER A 338 -16.19 6.51 -0.74
N GLU A 339 -15.07 6.97 -1.30
CA GLU A 339 -13.86 6.15 -1.35
C GLU A 339 -13.27 5.88 0.05
N LEU A 340 -13.32 6.87 0.94
CA LEU A 340 -12.88 6.70 2.33
C LEU A 340 -13.85 5.82 3.11
N ARG A 341 -15.17 6.07 2.98
CA ARG A 341 -16.23 5.22 3.57
C ARG A 341 -16.03 3.75 3.19
N LYS A 342 -15.83 3.46 1.89
CA LYS A 342 -15.52 2.12 1.38
C LYS A 342 -14.27 1.52 2.04
N THR A 343 -13.18 2.29 2.13
CA THR A 343 -11.92 1.79 2.70
C THR A 343 -12.10 1.34 4.15
N TRP A 344 -12.83 2.12 4.95
CA TRP A 344 -13.12 1.75 6.35
C TRP A 344 -14.06 0.55 6.48
N LEU A 345 -15.09 0.46 5.63
CA LEU A 345 -15.97 -0.72 5.57
C LEU A 345 -15.21 -1.99 5.17
N GLU A 346 -14.24 -1.90 4.25
CA GLU A 346 -13.38 -3.03 3.90
C GLU A 346 -12.46 -3.43 5.06
N CYS A 347 -11.92 -2.48 5.81
CA CYS A 347 -11.12 -2.77 7.01
C CYS A 347 -11.95 -3.50 8.08
N MET A 348 -13.16 -3.00 8.36
CA MET A 348 -14.11 -3.63 9.26
C MET A 348 -14.48 -5.05 8.82
N ALA A 349 -14.75 -5.25 7.51
CA ALA A 349 -15.01 -6.57 6.94
C ALA A 349 -13.84 -7.53 7.17
N ARG A 350 -12.58 -7.09 7.00
CA ARG A 350 -11.40 -7.92 7.28
C ARG A 350 -11.29 -8.29 8.75
N LYS A 351 -11.60 -7.39 9.68
CA LYS A 351 -11.59 -7.67 11.12
C LYS A 351 -12.68 -8.69 11.49
N HIS A 352 -13.91 -8.50 11.01
CA HIS A 352 -14.99 -9.47 11.21
C HIS A 352 -14.69 -10.84 10.58
N GLN A 353 -14.02 -10.86 9.43
CA GLN A 353 -13.61 -12.11 8.80
C GLN A 353 -12.58 -12.87 9.66
N LYS A 354 -11.62 -12.17 10.29
CA LYS A 354 -10.68 -12.79 11.24
C LYS A 354 -11.39 -13.39 12.46
N GLN A 355 -12.50 -12.78 12.87
CA GLN A 355 -13.34 -13.25 13.99
C GLN A 355 -14.38 -14.31 13.57
N GLN A 356 -14.45 -14.67 12.28
CA GLN A 356 -15.47 -15.58 11.73
C GLN A 356 -16.93 -15.06 11.85
N ASN A 357 -17.11 -13.75 12.00
CA ASN A 357 -18.41 -13.07 12.03
C ASN A 357 -18.91 -12.81 10.60
N TYR A 358 -19.25 -13.87 9.86
CA TYR A 358 -19.53 -13.77 8.42
C TYR A 358 -20.79 -12.98 8.06
N ALA A 359 -21.78 -12.94 8.95
CA ALA A 359 -22.99 -12.14 8.72
C ALA A 359 -22.65 -10.65 8.63
N GLU A 360 -21.81 -10.17 9.54
CA GLU A 360 -21.34 -8.79 9.62
C GLU A 360 -20.45 -8.46 8.41
N VAL A 361 -19.57 -9.38 7.99
CA VAL A 361 -18.78 -9.25 6.75
C VAL A 361 -19.70 -9.05 5.53
N GLY A 362 -20.75 -9.87 5.41
CA GLY A 362 -21.73 -9.75 4.34
C GLY A 362 -22.41 -8.38 4.32
N HIS A 363 -22.79 -7.86 5.49
CA HIS A 363 -23.39 -6.52 5.61
C HIS A 363 -22.39 -5.40 5.29
N CYS A 364 -21.12 -5.49 5.69
CA CYS A 364 -20.11 -4.50 5.28
C CYS A 364 -19.99 -4.39 3.76
N TYR A 365 -19.99 -5.53 3.05
CA TYR A 365 -19.96 -5.54 1.58
C TYR A 365 -21.28 -5.06 0.96
N LEU A 366 -22.42 -5.28 1.60
CA LEU A 366 -23.70 -4.70 1.17
C LEU A 366 -23.71 -3.18 1.32
N HIS A 367 -23.15 -2.62 2.41
CA HIS A 367 -22.97 -1.17 2.55
C HIS A 367 -22.06 -0.61 1.44
N ILE A 368 -20.97 -1.29 1.10
CA ILE A 368 -20.11 -0.91 -0.03
C ILE A 368 -20.88 -0.99 -1.36
N ALA A 369 -21.68 -2.04 -1.58
CA ALA A 369 -22.49 -2.18 -2.78
C ALA A 369 -23.57 -1.09 -2.89
N ALA A 370 -24.23 -0.74 -1.78
CA ALA A 370 -25.21 0.34 -1.73
C ALA A 370 -24.57 1.71 -2.06
N LEU A 371 -23.40 1.98 -1.49
CA LEU A 371 -22.61 3.17 -1.79
C LEU A 371 -22.22 3.25 -3.29
N VAL A 372 -21.80 2.13 -3.88
CA VAL A 372 -21.50 2.04 -5.32
C VAL A 372 -22.77 2.22 -6.17
N ALA A 373 -23.91 1.65 -5.75
CA ALA A 373 -25.18 1.78 -6.45
C ALA A 373 -25.68 3.23 -6.44
N GLU A 374 -25.58 3.93 -5.31
CA GLU A 374 -25.93 5.35 -5.19
C GLU A 374 -25.03 6.23 -6.06
N TYR A 375 -23.74 5.91 -6.13
CA TYR A 375 -22.81 6.56 -7.06
C TYR A 375 -23.25 6.35 -8.53
N LEU A 376 -23.60 5.12 -8.92
CA LEU A 376 -24.03 4.80 -10.29
C LEU A 376 -25.38 5.45 -10.64
N LYS A 377 -26.29 5.59 -9.68
CA LYS A 377 -27.57 6.31 -9.83
C LYS A 377 -27.36 7.77 -10.16
N ARG A 378 -26.42 8.44 -9.49
CA ARG A 378 -26.09 9.85 -9.76
C ARG A 378 -25.42 10.07 -11.11
N ARG A 379 -24.82 9.01 -11.67
CA ARG A 379 -24.28 9.01 -13.03
C ARG A 379 -25.28 8.59 -14.10
N GLU A 380 -26.54 8.34 -13.72
CA GLU A 380 -27.61 7.89 -14.62
C GLU A 380 -27.30 6.55 -15.30
N ILE A 381 -26.44 5.73 -14.67
CA ILE A 381 -26.08 4.38 -15.17
C ILE A 381 -27.00 3.31 -14.55
N TYR A 382 -27.52 3.55 -13.34
CA TYR A 382 -28.30 2.57 -12.59
C TYR A 382 -29.42 3.18 -11.75
N ASP A 383 -30.68 2.87 -12.06
CA ASP A 383 -31.83 3.60 -11.51
C ASP A 383 -32.20 3.25 -10.05
N LEU A 384 -31.90 2.03 -9.59
CA LEU A 384 -32.34 1.53 -8.28
C LEU A 384 -31.61 2.19 -7.09
N GLY A 385 -30.33 2.56 -7.24
CA GLY A 385 -29.48 3.16 -6.19
C GLY A 385 -29.59 2.49 -4.81
N CYS A 386 -29.60 3.29 -3.74
CA CYS A 386 -29.83 2.81 -2.36
C CYS A 386 -31.24 2.25 -2.11
N ASP A 387 -32.25 2.62 -2.91
CA ASP A 387 -33.64 2.20 -2.66
C ASP A 387 -33.86 0.70 -2.89
N GLY A 388 -33.05 0.09 -3.77
CA GLY A 388 -33.04 -1.36 -4.02
C GLY A 388 -32.66 -2.20 -2.79
N PHE A 389 -31.99 -1.61 -1.80
CA PHE A 389 -31.47 -2.32 -0.63
C PHE A 389 -32.41 -2.28 0.59
N ASN A 390 -33.52 -1.53 0.53
CA ASN A 390 -34.46 -1.37 1.66
C ASN A 390 -35.06 -2.69 2.15
N LYS A 391 -35.24 -3.67 1.25
CA LYS A 391 -35.77 -5.00 1.59
C LYS A 391 -34.73 -5.90 2.27
N ILE A 392 -33.45 -5.57 2.13
CA ILE A 392 -32.34 -6.28 2.76
C ILE A 392 -32.06 -5.69 4.14
N SER A 393 -31.88 -4.37 4.22
CA SER A 393 -31.65 -3.67 5.49
C SER A 393 -32.06 -2.20 5.40
N LEU A 394 -32.72 -1.71 6.45
CA LEU A 394 -33.09 -0.31 6.60
C LEU A 394 -31.87 0.60 6.83
N ASN A 395 -30.80 0.06 7.43
CA ASN A 395 -29.60 0.83 7.78
C ASN A 395 -28.85 1.33 6.54
N MET A 396 -28.94 0.61 5.42
CA MET A 396 -28.22 0.97 4.19
C MET A 396 -28.70 2.28 3.60
N LYS A 397 -30.04 2.49 3.58
CA LYS A 397 -30.59 3.76 3.10
C LYS A 397 -30.29 4.89 4.08
N LEU A 398 -30.34 4.65 5.38
CA LEU A 398 -30.04 5.68 6.37
C LEU A 398 -28.58 6.15 6.30
N ASP A 399 -27.65 5.20 6.20
CA ASP A 399 -26.22 5.50 6.28
C ASP A 399 -25.66 6.01 4.94
N GLU A 400 -26.01 5.36 3.82
CA GLU A 400 -25.33 5.57 2.53
C GLU A 400 -26.06 6.57 1.60
N SER A 401 -27.28 7.02 1.94
CA SER A 401 -27.99 8.06 1.17
C SER A 401 -27.40 9.46 1.32
N SER A 402 -26.60 9.67 2.36
CA SER A 402 -26.00 10.95 2.73
C SER A 402 -24.82 11.38 1.86
N MET A 403 -24.48 10.61 0.81
CA MET A 403 -23.44 10.96 -0.14
C MET A 403 -23.74 12.38 -0.69
N LYS A 404 -22.78 13.31 -0.62
CA LYS A 404 -22.99 14.67 -1.13
C LYS A 404 -22.76 14.71 -2.65
N ASN A 405 -23.55 15.53 -3.35
CA ASN A 405 -23.36 15.84 -4.77
C ASN A 405 -22.17 16.78 -4.94
N ASP A 406 -20.96 16.36 -4.59
CA ASP A 406 -19.80 17.23 -4.74
C ASP A 406 -18.68 16.49 -5.46
N VAL A 407 -18.09 17.25 -6.40
CA VAL A 407 -16.75 17.25 -6.99
C VAL A 407 -15.90 15.95 -6.97
N TYR A 408 -15.89 15.21 -5.87
CA TYR A 408 -15.29 13.89 -5.68
C TYR A 408 -15.83 12.80 -6.62
N LEU A 409 -17.00 13.00 -7.23
CA LEU A 409 -17.61 12.04 -8.16
C LEU A 409 -16.83 11.87 -9.48
N GLN A 410 -16.03 12.86 -9.89
CA GLN A 410 -15.32 12.85 -11.17
C GLN A 410 -14.11 11.90 -11.19
N ASP A 411 -13.41 11.74 -10.07
CA ASP A 411 -12.20 10.91 -9.95
C ASP A 411 -12.49 9.45 -9.57
N ILE A 412 -13.71 9.16 -9.14
CA ILE A 412 -14.12 7.80 -8.79
C ILE A 412 -14.65 7.16 -10.07
N HIS A 413 -14.21 5.95 -10.41
CA HIS A 413 -14.68 5.21 -11.58
C HIS A 413 -15.25 3.86 -11.15
N TYR A 414 -16.34 3.89 -10.38
CA TYR A 414 -17.08 2.64 -10.16
C TYR A 414 -17.80 2.24 -11.43
N THR A 415 -17.66 0.97 -11.78
CA THR A 415 -18.30 0.36 -12.94
C THR A 415 -19.41 -0.58 -12.50
N MET A 416 -20.26 -0.97 -13.46
CA MET A 416 -21.28 -1.98 -13.21
C MET A 416 -20.68 -3.33 -12.76
N LYS A 417 -19.47 -3.65 -13.24
CA LYS A 417 -18.73 -4.85 -12.85
C LYS A 417 -18.32 -4.81 -11.38
N ASP A 418 -17.94 -3.64 -10.87
CA ASP A 418 -17.60 -3.47 -9.46
C ASP A 418 -18.83 -3.69 -8.57
N LEU A 419 -20.00 -3.18 -8.98
CA LEU A 419 -21.24 -3.42 -8.25
C LEU A 419 -21.57 -4.92 -8.19
N ILE A 420 -21.51 -5.62 -9.33
CA ILE A 420 -21.72 -7.09 -9.38
C ILE A 420 -20.69 -7.81 -8.50
N HIS A 421 -19.42 -7.39 -8.53
CA HIS A 421 -18.36 -7.98 -7.70
C HIS A 421 -18.69 -7.86 -6.20
N TYR A 422 -19.07 -6.67 -5.72
CA TYR A 422 -19.40 -6.46 -4.31
C TYR A 422 -20.67 -7.20 -3.89
N LEU A 423 -21.70 -7.24 -4.74
CA LEU A 423 -22.93 -7.99 -4.48
C LEU A 423 -22.69 -9.49 -4.43
N THR A 424 -21.88 -10.03 -5.35
CA THR A 424 -21.51 -11.46 -5.36
C THR A 424 -20.70 -11.82 -4.13
N LYS A 425 -19.76 -10.95 -3.73
CA LYS A 425 -18.96 -11.15 -2.52
C LYS A 425 -19.82 -11.11 -1.26
N ALA A 426 -20.75 -10.17 -1.16
CA ALA A 426 -21.73 -10.11 -0.08
C ALA A 426 -22.60 -11.38 -0.03
N GLY A 427 -23.11 -11.83 -1.18
CA GLY A 427 -23.90 -13.04 -1.31
C GLY A 427 -23.16 -14.29 -0.82
N HIS A 428 -21.87 -14.41 -1.17
CA HIS A 428 -21.03 -15.50 -0.69
C HIS A 428 -20.92 -15.55 0.84
N TYR A 429 -20.63 -14.41 1.49
CA TYR A 429 -20.53 -14.36 2.95
C TYR A 429 -21.88 -14.56 3.64
N LEU A 430 -22.97 -14.04 3.06
CA LEU A 430 -24.31 -14.26 3.60
C LEU A 430 -24.75 -15.73 3.52
N HIS A 431 -24.41 -16.41 2.43
CA HIS A 431 -24.62 -17.85 2.27
C HIS A 431 -23.84 -18.66 3.33
N ILE A 432 -22.58 -18.31 3.60
CA ILE A 432 -21.78 -18.94 4.67
C ILE A 432 -22.36 -18.62 6.06
N SER A 433 -22.94 -17.43 6.24
CA SER A 433 -23.61 -17.04 7.50
C SER A 433 -25.02 -17.63 7.68
N GLU A 434 -25.44 -18.56 6.82
CA GLU A 434 -26.73 -19.25 6.85
C GLU A 434 -27.97 -18.34 6.67
N ARG A 435 -27.79 -17.17 6.03
CA ARG A 435 -28.87 -16.20 5.74
C ARG A 435 -29.35 -16.33 4.29
N TYR A 436 -29.96 -17.47 3.98
CA TYR A 436 -30.35 -17.84 2.63
C TYR A 436 -31.48 -16.98 2.05
N GLU A 437 -32.37 -16.46 2.90
CA GLU A 437 -33.56 -15.70 2.48
C GLU A 437 -33.20 -14.36 1.82
N ILE A 438 -32.14 -13.72 2.29
CA ILE A 438 -31.66 -12.43 1.80
C ILE A 438 -31.04 -12.57 0.40
N LEU A 439 -30.49 -13.74 0.09
CA LEU A 439 -29.84 -14.00 -1.20
C LEU A 439 -30.82 -13.87 -2.36
N GLY A 440 -32.09 -14.26 -2.16
CA GLY A 440 -33.13 -14.09 -3.19
C GLY A 440 -33.34 -12.62 -3.55
N GLU A 441 -33.35 -11.73 -2.56
CA GLU A 441 -33.49 -10.29 -2.79
C GLU A 441 -32.25 -9.70 -3.48
N ILE A 442 -31.05 -10.12 -3.10
CA ILE A 442 -29.80 -9.66 -3.73
C ILE A 442 -29.71 -10.14 -5.18
N PHE A 443 -29.83 -11.45 -5.42
CA PHE A 443 -29.62 -12.02 -6.73
C PHE A 443 -30.73 -11.63 -7.71
N ASN A 444 -32.00 -11.76 -7.30
CA ASN A 444 -33.13 -11.57 -8.21
C ASN A 444 -33.40 -10.09 -8.54
N LYS A 445 -33.23 -9.17 -7.58
CA LYS A 445 -33.53 -7.74 -7.83
C LYS A 445 -32.35 -6.90 -8.24
N LEU A 446 -31.15 -7.25 -7.78
CA LEU A 446 -29.97 -6.45 -8.07
C LEU A 446 -29.15 -7.07 -9.19
N ILE A 447 -28.83 -8.36 -9.14
CA ILE A 447 -27.87 -8.99 -10.08
C ILE A 447 -28.52 -9.42 -11.41
N VAL A 448 -29.66 -10.11 -11.36
CA VAL A 448 -30.34 -10.67 -12.55
C VAL A 448 -30.68 -9.60 -13.61
N PRO A 449 -31.31 -8.45 -13.26
CA PRO A 449 -31.67 -7.45 -14.26
C PRO A 449 -30.47 -6.91 -15.04
N ILE A 450 -29.30 -6.85 -14.39
CA ILE A 450 -28.07 -6.37 -15.01
C ILE A 450 -27.55 -7.38 -16.03
N HIS A 451 -27.55 -8.67 -15.70
CA HIS A 451 -27.10 -9.71 -16.62
C HIS A 451 -28.08 -9.95 -17.76
N GLU A 452 -29.39 -9.77 -17.53
CA GLU A 452 -30.42 -9.80 -18.58
C GLU A 452 -30.22 -8.68 -19.60
N GLN A 453 -29.98 -7.45 -19.14
CA GLN A 453 -29.66 -6.32 -20.02
C GLN A 453 -28.39 -6.58 -20.85
N ASN A 454 -27.38 -7.19 -20.25
CA ASN A 454 -26.12 -7.54 -20.92
C ASN A 454 -26.21 -8.83 -21.77
N ARG A 455 -27.33 -9.57 -21.71
CA ARG A 455 -27.52 -10.88 -22.36
C ARG A 455 -26.45 -11.92 -22.00
N ASP A 456 -25.94 -11.87 -20.77
CA ASP A 456 -24.95 -12.83 -20.27
C ASP A 456 -25.65 -14.07 -19.68
N TYR A 457 -26.02 -14.99 -20.57
CA TYR A 457 -26.74 -16.21 -20.20
C TYR A 457 -25.91 -17.17 -19.34
N GLN A 458 -24.58 -17.14 -19.47
CA GLN A 458 -23.71 -17.98 -18.66
C GLN A 458 -23.70 -17.52 -17.20
N ALA A 459 -23.57 -16.21 -16.96
CA ALA A 459 -23.67 -15.65 -15.63
C ALA A 459 -25.05 -15.88 -15.01
N LEU A 460 -26.13 -15.73 -15.80
CA LEU A 460 -27.49 -16.01 -15.34
C LEU A 460 -27.67 -17.46 -14.87
N ALA A 461 -27.17 -18.44 -15.64
CA ALA A 461 -27.24 -19.85 -15.26
C ALA A 461 -26.54 -20.12 -13.91
N ILE A 462 -25.37 -19.52 -13.70
CA ILE A 462 -24.62 -19.63 -12.43
C ILE A 462 -25.42 -19.01 -11.28
N VAL A 463 -25.98 -17.81 -11.47
CA VAL A 463 -26.76 -17.10 -10.43
C VAL A 463 -28.00 -17.90 -10.04
N TYR A 464 -28.75 -18.43 -11.01
CA TYR A 464 -29.90 -19.28 -10.72
C TYR A 464 -29.52 -20.59 -10.04
N GLY A 465 -28.39 -21.20 -10.40
CA GLY A 465 -27.86 -22.37 -9.70
C GLY A 465 -27.52 -22.07 -8.23
N GLN A 466 -26.83 -20.95 -7.96
CA GLN A 466 -26.52 -20.52 -6.59
C GLN A 466 -27.79 -20.23 -5.77
N LEU A 467 -28.81 -19.68 -6.41
CA LEU A 467 -30.10 -19.39 -5.78
C LEU A 467 -30.88 -20.67 -5.48
N GLN A 468 -30.87 -21.65 -6.39
CA GLN A 468 -31.42 -22.99 -6.15
C GLN A 468 -30.75 -23.65 -4.95
N ASP A 469 -29.41 -23.67 -4.91
CA ASP A 469 -28.64 -24.25 -3.81
C ASP A 469 -28.97 -23.58 -2.47
N SER A 470 -29.10 -22.25 -2.49
CA SER A 470 -29.43 -21.45 -1.31
C SER A 470 -30.83 -21.80 -0.77
N TYR A 471 -31.84 -21.88 -1.63
CA TYR A 471 -33.19 -22.25 -1.22
C TYR A 471 -33.29 -23.72 -0.80
N SER A 472 -32.56 -24.63 -1.45
CA SER A 472 -32.48 -26.03 -1.02
C SER A 472 -31.95 -26.13 0.41
N LYS A 473 -30.84 -25.41 0.71
CA LYS A 473 -30.31 -25.34 2.08
C LYS A 473 -31.28 -24.72 3.05
N ALA A 474 -32.01 -23.67 2.65
CA ALA A 474 -33.06 -23.06 3.48
C ALA A 474 -34.14 -24.08 3.86
N VAL A 475 -34.56 -24.95 2.93
CA VAL A 475 -35.51 -26.03 3.20
C VAL A 475 -34.92 -27.06 4.17
N ASP A 476 -33.66 -27.46 3.98
CA ASP A 476 -33.00 -28.47 4.82
C ASP A 476 -32.80 -27.98 6.26
N VAL A 477 -32.39 -26.72 6.45
CA VAL A 477 -32.24 -26.13 7.79
C VAL A 477 -33.58 -25.91 8.47
N ASN A 478 -34.64 -25.56 7.72
CA ASN A 478 -35.99 -25.44 8.26
C ASN A 478 -36.56 -26.79 8.72
N LYS A 479 -36.29 -27.88 7.98
CA LYS A 479 -36.69 -29.24 8.37
C LYS A 479 -35.93 -29.73 9.60
N SER A 480 -34.65 -29.43 9.70
CA SER A 480 -33.80 -29.93 10.79
C SER A 480 -33.88 -29.08 12.07
N GLY A 481 -34.27 -27.80 11.98
CA GLY A 481 -34.32 -26.88 13.12
C GLY A 481 -32.94 -26.53 13.71
N LYS A 482 -31.84 -26.91 13.04
CA LYS A 482 -30.46 -26.76 13.55
C LYS A 482 -29.83 -25.41 13.27
N ARG A 483 -30.56 -24.46 12.68
CA ARG A 483 -30.04 -23.11 12.35
C ARG A 483 -30.00 -22.22 13.58
N LEU A 484 -28.80 -21.82 14.00
CA LEU A 484 -28.58 -21.02 15.21
C LEU A 484 -27.88 -19.70 14.85
N LEU A 485 -28.68 -18.67 14.57
CA LEU A 485 -28.19 -17.39 14.04
C LEU A 485 -27.59 -16.44 15.09
N GLY A 486 -27.81 -16.71 16.37
CA GLY A 486 -27.22 -15.98 17.49
C GLY A 486 -28.19 -15.74 18.66
N SER A 487 -27.59 -15.41 19.81
CA SER A 487 -28.27 -14.97 21.03
C SER A 487 -28.12 -13.45 21.20
N TYR A 488 -29.10 -12.80 21.83
CA TYR A 488 -29.08 -11.35 22.05
C TYR A 488 -29.06 -11.00 23.54
N TYR A 489 -28.19 -10.07 23.92
CA TYR A 489 -28.02 -9.62 25.29
C TYR A 489 -27.98 -8.09 25.36
N LYS A 490 -28.67 -7.51 26.33
CA LYS A 490 -28.54 -6.09 26.66
C LYS A 490 -27.38 -5.93 27.64
N VAL A 491 -26.38 -5.14 27.28
CA VAL A 491 -25.21 -4.83 28.12
C VAL A 491 -25.19 -3.32 28.35
N ALA A 492 -25.13 -2.89 29.61
CA ALA A 492 -25.06 -1.49 29.98
C ALA A 492 -23.80 -1.21 30.79
N PHE A 493 -23.14 -0.08 30.50
CA PHE A 493 -21.86 0.29 31.11
C PHE A 493 -22.04 1.42 32.13
N TYR A 494 -21.64 1.17 33.38
CA TYR A 494 -21.70 2.14 34.47
C TYR A 494 -20.30 2.34 35.07
N GLY A 495 -19.78 3.56 35.00
CA GLY A 495 -18.49 3.92 35.61
C GLY A 495 -17.65 4.87 34.75
N LYS A 496 -17.70 6.17 35.07
CA LYS A 496 -17.00 7.26 34.36
C LYS A 496 -15.47 7.10 34.26
N ASN A 497 -14.85 6.37 35.18
CA ASN A 497 -13.39 6.28 35.28
C ASN A 497 -12.80 5.10 34.47
N ILE A 498 -13.61 4.11 34.10
CA ILE A 498 -13.16 2.88 33.43
C ILE A 498 -13.76 2.80 32.02
N PHE A 499 -15.02 3.20 31.85
CA PHE A 499 -15.72 3.14 30.58
C PHE A 499 -15.81 4.54 29.97
N TYR A 500 -15.26 4.68 28.75
CA TYR A 500 -15.45 5.88 27.92
C TYR A 500 -16.94 6.12 27.58
N GLU A 501 -17.76 5.09 27.74
CA GLU A 501 -19.17 5.03 27.35
C GLU A 501 -20.11 4.82 28.55
N HIS A 502 -19.90 5.61 29.60
CA HIS A 502 -20.78 5.63 30.77
C HIS A 502 -22.25 5.92 30.39
N ASP A 503 -23.17 5.16 30.99
CA ASP A 503 -24.63 5.25 30.83
C ASP A 503 -25.14 4.91 29.42
N LYS A 504 -24.32 4.23 28.61
CA LYS A 504 -24.78 3.65 27.34
C LYS A 504 -25.16 2.19 27.51
N ALA A 505 -26.24 1.81 26.84
CA ALA A 505 -26.69 0.43 26.73
C ALA A 505 -26.62 -0.02 25.27
N TYR A 506 -26.11 -1.23 25.06
CA TYR A 506 -25.91 -1.84 23.77
C TYR A 506 -26.64 -3.18 23.70
N VAL A 507 -27.05 -3.56 22.49
CA VAL A 507 -27.56 -4.89 22.19
C VAL A 507 -26.44 -5.69 21.55
N TYR A 508 -25.93 -6.66 22.29
CA TYR A 508 -24.89 -7.57 21.88
C TYR A 508 -25.50 -8.76 21.16
N LYS A 509 -24.97 -9.06 19.97
CA LYS A 509 -25.27 -10.28 19.23
C LYS A 509 -24.13 -11.25 19.41
N GLU A 510 -24.40 -12.36 20.07
CA GLU A 510 -23.45 -13.45 20.29
C GLU A 510 -23.69 -14.60 19.29
N PRO A 511 -22.65 -15.35 18.91
CA PRO A 511 -22.79 -16.46 17.97
C PRO A 511 -23.57 -17.64 18.59
N PHE A 512 -24.32 -18.36 17.74
CA PHE A 512 -25.02 -19.60 18.09
C PHE A 512 -25.95 -19.49 19.32
N VAL A 513 -25.67 -20.28 20.37
CA VAL A 513 -26.42 -20.38 21.63
C VAL A 513 -25.45 -20.09 22.78
N THR A 514 -24.83 -18.91 22.74
CA THR A 514 -24.10 -18.42 23.92
C THR A 514 -25.08 -18.28 25.07
N GLN A 515 -24.73 -18.83 26.24
CA GLN A 515 -25.51 -18.72 27.46
C GLN A 515 -25.09 -17.48 28.28
N LEU A 516 -26.00 -16.99 29.14
CA LEU A 516 -25.74 -15.80 29.95
C LEU A 516 -24.45 -15.87 30.80
N PRO A 517 -24.08 -17.02 31.42
CA PRO A 517 -22.82 -17.12 32.17
C PRO A 517 -21.58 -16.95 31.29
N MET A 518 -21.62 -17.41 30.03
CA MET A 518 -20.48 -17.34 29.11
C MET A 518 -20.18 -15.90 28.68
N ILE A 519 -21.22 -15.15 28.28
CA ILE A 519 -21.06 -13.72 27.95
C ILE A 519 -20.62 -12.93 29.19
N ARG A 520 -21.18 -13.25 30.37
CA ARG A 520 -20.77 -12.62 31.63
C ARG A 520 -19.28 -12.83 31.90
N GLU A 521 -18.81 -14.07 31.87
CA GLU A 521 -17.41 -14.40 32.14
C GLU A 521 -16.47 -13.78 31.09
N ARG A 522 -16.89 -13.74 29.81
CA ARG A 522 -16.15 -13.09 28.72
C ARG A 522 -15.98 -11.59 28.99
N LEU A 523 -17.07 -10.89 29.29
CA LEU A 523 -17.05 -9.44 29.58
C LEU A 523 -16.29 -9.14 30.87
N GLU A 524 -16.48 -9.95 31.92
CA GLU A 524 -15.78 -9.80 33.19
C GLU A 524 -14.27 -9.96 33.00
N LYS A 525 -13.82 -10.98 32.26
CA LYS A 525 -12.40 -11.15 31.91
C LYS A 525 -11.84 -9.98 31.09
N LEU A 526 -12.59 -9.54 30.08
CA LEU A 526 -12.17 -8.46 29.20
C LEU A 526 -11.96 -7.15 29.97
N TYR A 527 -12.94 -6.77 30.80
CA TYR A 527 -12.88 -5.50 31.52
C TYR A 527 -12.08 -5.56 32.83
N SER A 528 -11.86 -6.75 33.40
CA SER A 528 -10.95 -6.91 34.55
C SER A 528 -9.51 -6.52 34.23
N ALA A 529 -9.11 -6.56 32.95
CA ALA A 529 -7.80 -6.06 32.51
C ALA A 529 -7.65 -4.53 32.70
N TYR A 530 -8.76 -3.78 32.72
CA TYR A 530 -8.78 -2.32 32.80
C TYR A 530 -9.11 -1.80 34.21
N GLY A 531 -9.51 -2.67 35.15
CA GLY A 531 -9.80 -2.27 36.54
C GLY A 531 -10.66 -3.28 37.30
N LYS A 532 -11.09 -2.91 38.51
CA LYS A 532 -12.02 -3.72 39.31
C LYS A 532 -13.44 -3.56 38.75
N VAL A 533 -13.97 -4.62 38.14
CA VAL A 533 -15.31 -4.66 37.55
C VAL A 533 -16.26 -5.45 38.45
N LYS A 534 -17.51 -5.02 38.54
CA LYS A 534 -18.60 -5.76 39.18
C LYS A 534 -19.74 -5.94 38.20
N MET A 535 -20.25 -7.16 38.09
CA MET A 535 -21.41 -7.46 37.27
C MET A 535 -22.71 -7.19 38.03
N ILE A 536 -23.60 -6.41 37.44
CA ILE A 536 -24.95 -6.18 37.96
C ILE A 536 -25.82 -7.35 37.49
N LEU A 537 -26.38 -8.10 38.43
CA LEU A 537 -27.22 -9.28 38.15
C LEU A 537 -28.71 -8.93 38.07
N ASP A 538 -29.09 -7.76 38.57
CA ASP A 538 -30.45 -7.26 38.48
C ASP A 538 -30.71 -6.70 37.08
N SER A 539 -31.82 -7.10 36.48
CA SER A 539 -32.32 -6.59 35.20
C SER A 539 -33.10 -5.28 35.33
N ASN A 540 -33.41 -4.86 36.56
CA ASN A 540 -34.08 -3.59 36.83
C ASN A 540 -33.23 -2.40 36.37
N LYS A 541 -33.92 -1.30 36.03
CA LYS A 541 -33.27 -0.06 35.61
C LYS A 541 -32.51 0.51 36.81
N VAL A 542 -31.18 0.55 36.71
CA VAL A 542 -30.27 1.16 37.68
C VAL A 542 -30.30 2.67 37.53
#